data_AF-A0A5M3XY37-F1
#
_entry.id   AF-A0A5M3XY37-F1
#
_cell.length_a   1.000
_cell.length_b   1.000
_cell.length_c   1.000
_cell.angle_alpha   90.00
_cell.angle_beta   90.00
_cell.angle_gamma   90.00
#
_symmetry.space_group_name_H-M   'P 1'
#
loop_
_entity.id
_entity.type
_entity.pdbx_description
1 polymer ?
#
loop_
_entity_poly.entity_id
_entity_poly.type
_entity_poly.pdbx_seq_one_letter_code
_entity_poly.pdbx_strand_id
1 'polypeptide(L)'
;MTELLPALMAAAERFSIAGRELYLDFLPNLRAWHSITDLVGAVRLGMWFTLPDGREMSFEVSLRPQAPGAWAIGGAITLEDQELLRLEEIETGTPVAVLNRYAEDLIMPARWHLDQAIQSACNP
;
A
#
# COMPACT_ATOMS: atom_id res chain seq x y z
N MET A 1 -11.15 -16.78 -13.24
CA MET A 1 -11.45 -15.33 -13.31
C MET A 1 -12.41 -14.87 -12.22
N THR A 2 -13.26 -15.75 -11.68
CA THR A 2 -14.27 -15.48 -10.63
C THR A 2 -13.69 -15.07 -9.26
N GLU A 3 -12.43 -15.39 -8.97
CA GLU A 3 -11.81 -15.15 -7.64
C GLU A 3 -11.09 -13.81 -7.49
N LEU A 4 -10.86 -13.07 -8.58
CA LEU A 4 -10.02 -11.86 -8.51
C LEU A 4 -10.74 -10.71 -7.78
N LEU A 5 -12.02 -10.48 -8.06
CA LEU A 5 -12.78 -9.41 -7.39
C LEU A 5 -12.87 -9.65 -5.86
N PRO A 6 -13.25 -10.86 -5.36
CA PRO A 6 -13.17 -11.16 -3.93
C PRO A 6 -11.78 -10.93 -3.34
N ALA A 7 -10.71 -11.32 -4.05
CA ALA A 7 -9.34 -11.12 -3.59
C ALA A 7 -8.97 -9.63 -3.50
N LEU A 8 -9.39 -8.81 -4.47
CA LEU A 8 -9.20 -7.35 -4.44
C LEU A 8 -9.94 -6.70 -3.27
N MET A 9 -11.19 -7.11 -3.03
CA MET A 9 -11.96 -6.62 -1.89
C MET A 9 -11.30 -7.00 -0.56
N ALA A 10 -10.83 -8.24 -0.42
CA ALA A 10 -10.11 -8.69 0.77
C ALA A 10 -8.78 -7.95 0.96
N ALA A 11 -8.04 -7.66 -0.11
CA ALA A 11 -6.82 -6.84 -0.02
C ALA A 11 -7.14 -5.40 0.41
N ALA A 12 -8.17 -4.77 -0.17
CA ALA A 12 -8.61 -3.43 0.20
C ALA A 12 -9.04 -3.35 1.68
N GLU A 13 -9.75 -4.37 2.18
CA GLU A 13 -10.12 -4.50 3.58
C GLU A 13 -8.87 -4.58 4.47
N ARG A 14 -7.89 -5.43 4.14
CA ARG A 14 -6.64 -5.55 4.90
C ARG A 14 -5.88 -4.24 4.98
N PHE A 15 -5.73 -3.53 3.85
CA PHE A 15 -5.13 -2.20 3.84
C PHE A 15 -5.89 -1.23 4.73
N SER A 16 -7.22 -1.22 4.65
CA SER A 16 -8.07 -0.33 5.45
C SER A 16 -7.95 -0.60 6.96
N ILE A 17 -7.91 -1.87 7.37
CA ILE A 17 -7.72 -2.28 8.77
C ILE A 17 -6.34 -1.85 9.23
N ALA A 18 -5.28 -2.24 8.51
CA ALA A 18 -3.91 -1.90 8.87
C ALA A 18 -3.69 -0.38 8.92
N GLY A 19 -4.23 0.34 7.94
CA GLY A 19 -4.09 1.79 7.89
C GLY A 19 -4.81 2.50 9.03
N ARG A 20 -5.99 2.00 9.42
CA ARG A 20 -6.70 2.49 10.61
C ARG A 20 -5.89 2.23 11.89
N GLU A 21 -5.33 1.03 12.04
CA GLU A 21 -4.50 0.69 13.20
C GLU A 21 -3.27 1.60 13.29
N LEU A 22 -2.55 1.78 12.18
CA LEU A 22 -1.42 2.70 12.09
C LEU A 22 -1.83 4.13 12.45
N TYR A 23 -2.95 4.61 11.89
CA TYR A 23 -3.45 5.94 12.23
C TYR A 23 -3.66 6.10 13.74
N LEU A 24 -4.33 5.13 14.38
CA LEU A 24 -4.59 5.16 15.82
C LEU A 24 -3.32 5.10 16.66
N ASP A 25 -2.34 4.28 16.26
CA ASP A 25 -1.08 4.11 16.99
C ASP A 25 -0.19 5.35 16.96
N PHE A 26 -0.31 6.16 15.91
CA PHE A 26 0.50 7.35 15.71
C PHE A 26 -0.24 8.67 15.96
N LEU A 27 -1.46 8.63 16.50
CA LEU A 27 -2.13 9.83 17.00
C LEU A 27 -1.33 10.48 18.16
N PRO A 28 -1.24 11.83 18.22
CA PRO A 28 -1.85 12.82 17.35
C PRO A 28 -0.94 13.30 16.19
N ASN A 29 0.15 12.59 15.89
CA ASN A 29 1.20 13.08 15.01
C ASN A 29 0.81 13.05 13.51
N LEU A 30 -0.11 12.16 13.11
CA LEU A 30 -0.61 12.11 11.75
C LEU A 30 -1.70 13.17 11.52
N ARG A 31 -1.59 13.94 10.42
CA ARG A 31 -2.57 14.98 10.08
C ARG A 31 -3.79 14.42 9.35
N ALA A 32 -3.59 13.47 8.46
CA ALA A 32 -4.67 12.78 7.75
C ALA A 32 -4.23 11.40 7.27
N TRP A 33 -5.22 10.58 6.89
CA TRP A 33 -5.02 9.30 6.25
C TRP A 33 -6.22 8.99 5.35
N HIS A 34 -6.00 8.24 4.28
CA HIS A 34 -7.09 7.73 3.43
C HIS A 34 -6.66 6.47 2.68
N SER A 35 -7.64 5.71 2.20
CA SER A 35 -7.38 4.56 1.32
C SER A 35 -6.98 5.02 -0.08
N ILE A 36 -6.14 4.20 -0.73
CA ILE A 36 -5.89 4.26 -2.16
C ILE A 36 -6.75 3.18 -2.80
N THR A 37 -7.63 3.58 -3.72
CA THR A 37 -8.50 2.68 -4.48
C THR A 37 -8.67 3.26 -5.87
N ASP A 38 -7.68 3.03 -6.73
CA ASP A 38 -7.75 3.35 -8.15
C ASP A 38 -8.05 2.06 -8.93
N LEU A 39 -9.00 2.12 -9.86
CA LEU A 39 -9.41 1.00 -10.69
C LEU A 39 -9.29 1.31 -12.19
N VAL A 40 -8.83 2.51 -12.56
CA VAL A 40 -8.76 2.95 -13.96
C VAL A 40 -7.37 2.68 -14.51
N GLY A 41 -7.28 1.82 -15.53
CA GLY A 41 -6.02 1.46 -16.21
C GLY A 41 -5.11 0.52 -15.43
N ALA A 42 -4.94 0.77 -14.13
CA ALA A 42 -4.28 -0.11 -13.16
C ALA A 42 -5.13 -0.18 -11.90
N VAL A 43 -5.19 -1.35 -11.25
CA VAL A 43 -5.79 -1.48 -9.93
C VAL A 43 -4.73 -1.16 -8.89
N ARG A 44 -4.92 -0.09 -8.10
CA ARG A 44 -4.07 0.28 -6.96
C ARG A 44 -4.84 0.18 -5.67
N LEU A 45 -4.30 -0.56 -4.72
CA LEU A 45 -4.87 -0.75 -3.39
C LEU A 45 -3.80 -0.45 -2.35
N GLY A 46 -4.11 0.40 -1.38
CA GLY A 46 -3.12 0.81 -0.40
C GLY A 46 -3.65 1.83 0.59
N MET A 47 -2.72 2.43 1.32
CA MET A 47 -3.00 3.48 2.28
C MET A 47 -2.05 4.66 2.07
N TRP A 48 -2.54 5.84 2.41
CA TRP A 48 -1.82 7.09 2.32
C TRP A 48 -1.91 7.82 3.68
N PHE A 49 -0.84 8.49 4.11
CA PHE A 49 -0.71 9.24 5.38
C PHE A 49 -0.04 10.60 5.22
N THR A 50 -0.57 11.63 5.91
CA THR A 50 0.04 12.97 5.96
C THR A 50 0.83 13.08 7.25
N LEU A 51 2.12 13.32 7.12
CA LEU A 51 3.03 13.52 8.23
C LEU A 51 2.87 14.92 8.86
N PRO A 52 3.38 15.13 10.09
CA PRO A 52 3.28 16.41 10.78
C PRO A 52 3.91 17.59 10.03
N ASP A 53 4.91 17.35 9.18
CA ASP A 53 5.59 18.36 8.35
C ASP A 53 4.93 18.57 6.98
N GLY A 54 3.85 17.84 6.70
CA GLY A 54 3.11 17.89 5.44
C GLY A 54 3.56 16.85 4.41
N ARG A 55 4.64 16.10 4.68
CA ARG A 55 5.06 15.04 3.77
C ARG A 55 4.02 13.92 3.66
N GLU A 56 4.02 13.26 2.52
CA GLU A 56 3.10 12.22 2.12
C GLU A 56 3.79 10.85 2.18
N MET A 57 3.26 9.90 2.95
CA MET A 57 3.74 8.51 2.91
C MET A 57 2.62 7.60 2.42
N SER A 58 2.92 6.71 1.48
CA SER A 58 1.99 5.69 1.02
C SER A 58 2.61 4.31 1.04
N PHE A 59 1.76 3.29 1.15
CA PHE A 59 2.12 1.92 0.85
C PHE A 59 0.98 1.23 0.10
N GLU A 60 1.31 0.63 -1.03
CA GLU A 60 0.30 0.12 -1.96
C GLU A 60 0.80 -1.04 -2.82
N VAL A 61 -0.15 -1.86 -3.27
CA VAL A 61 0.03 -2.81 -4.37
C VAL A 61 -0.60 -2.26 -5.64
N SER A 62 0.03 -2.56 -6.77
CA SER A 62 -0.51 -2.26 -8.10
C SER A 62 -0.65 -3.54 -8.91
N LEU A 63 -1.78 -3.66 -9.62
CA LEU A 63 -2.10 -4.77 -10.51
C LEU A 63 -2.45 -4.22 -11.89
N ARG A 64 -1.75 -4.70 -12.91
CA ARG A 64 -1.95 -4.29 -14.31
C ARG A 64 -2.20 -5.50 -15.21
N PRO A 65 -3.26 -5.50 -16.03
CA PRO A 65 -3.43 -6.54 -17.04
C PRO A 65 -2.35 -6.38 -18.13
N GLN A 66 -1.71 -7.48 -18.54
CA GLN A 66 -0.69 -7.48 -19.59
C GLN A 66 -1.21 -8.13 -20.89
N ALA A 67 -1.49 -9.43 -20.81
CA ALA A 67 -2.07 -10.24 -21.87
C ALA A 67 -3.29 -11.00 -21.31
N PRO A 68 -4.14 -11.62 -22.14
CA PRO A 68 -5.28 -12.40 -21.65
C PRO A 68 -4.83 -13.45 -20.62
N GLY A 69 -5.26 -13.27 -19.37
CA GLY A 69 -4.91 -14.17 -18.26
C GLY A 69 -3.56 -13.89 -17.58
N ALA A 70 -2.80 -12.88 -18.00
CA ALA A 70 -1.52 -12.48 -17.40
C ALA A 70 -1.61 -11.09 -16.74
N TRP A 71 -1.03 -10.99 -15.56
CA TRP A 71 -1.04 -9.78 -14.72
C TRP A 71 0.38 -9.43 -14.31
N ALA A 72 0.72 -8.15 -14.36
CA ALA A 72 1.89 -7.61 -13.67
C ALA A 72 1.44 -7.11 -12.29
N ILE A 73 2.14 -7.53 -11.24
CA ILE A 73 1.86 -7.13 -9.86
C ILE A 73 3.13 -6.61 -9.21
N GLY A 74 3.04 -5.42 -8.64
CA GLY A 74 4.09 -4.78 -7.87
C GLY A 74 3.57 -4.24 -6.56
N GLY A 75 4.47 -3.77 -5.71
CA GLY A 75 4.13 -3.08 -4.48
C GLY A 75 5.26 -2.17 -4.02
N ALA A 76 4.91 -1.10 -3.34
CA ALA A 76 5.89 -0.12 -2.88
C ALA A 76 5.44 0.55 -1.57
N ILE A 77 6.44 1.07 -0.86
CA ILE A 77 6.29 2.06 0.20
C ILE A 77 7.05 3.30 -0.26
N THR A 78 6.35 4.42 -0.32
CA THR A 78 6.89 5.68 -0.86
C THR A 78 6.71 6.78 0.18
N LEU A 79 7.72 7.65 0.31
CA LEU A 79 7.65 8.89 1.06
C LEU A 79 7.98 10.03 0.09
N GLU A 80 7.00 10.90 -0.17
CA GLU A 80 7.01 11.85 -1.30
C GLU A 80 7.26 11.14 -2.63
N ASP A 81 8.44 11.36 -3.23
CA ASP A 81 8.90 10.74 -4.47
C ASP A 81 9.95 9.64 -4.23
N GLN A 82 10.30 9.36 -2.97
CA GLN A 82 11.33 8.39 -2.62
C GLN A 82 10.72 7.02 -2.31
N GLU A 83 11.11 6.00 -3.09
CA GLU A 83 10.82 4.60 -2.78
C GLU A 83 11.64 4.16 -1.54
N LEU A 84 10.97 3.91 -0.43
CA LEU A 84 11.56 3.38 0.81
C LEU A 84 11.68 1.85 0.75
N LEU A 85 10.72 1.20 0.09
CA LEU A 85 10.69 -0.22 -0.19
C LEU A 85 10.00 -0.44 -1.53
N ARG A 86 10.56 -1.33 -2.34
CA ARG A 86 9.95 -1.77 -3.59
C ARG A 86 9.98 -3.29 -3.65
N LEU A 87 8.80 -3.87 -3.81
CA LEU A 87 8.66 -5.28 -4.13
C LEU A 87 8.96 -5.48 -5.62
N GLU A 88 9.54 -6.62 -5.96
CA GLU A 88 9.79 -7.00 -7.34
C GLU A 88 8.47 -7.00 -8.13
N GLU A 89 8.46 -6.38 -9.31
CA GLU A 89 7.33 -6.50 -10.21
C GLU A 89 7.37 -7.87 -10.87
N ILE A 90 6.31 -8.66 -10.68
CA ILE A 90 6.23 -10.01 -11.23
C ILE A 90 5.05 -10.16 -12.19
N GLU A 91 5.29 -10.87 -13.29
CA GLU A 91 4.24 -11.33 -14.18
C GLU A 91 3.71 -12.68 -13.72
N THR A 92 2.39 -12.81 -13.62
CA THR A 92 1.76 -14.02 -13.11
C THR A 92 0.41 -14.32 -13.76
N GLY A 93 0.14 -15.61 -13.95
CA GLY A 93 -1.20 -16.12 -14.28
C GLY A 93 -2.09 -16.37 -13.05
N THR A 94 -1.53 -16.23 -11.84
CA THR A 94 -2.19 -16.48 -10.55
C THR A 94 -2.16 -15.24 -9.65
N PRO A 95 -2.81 -14.13 -10.07
CA PRO A 95 -2.70 -12.82 -9.42
C PRO A 95 -3.13 -12.81 -7.94
N VAL A 96 -4.08 -13.65 -7.56
CA VAL A 96 -4.64 -13.70 -6.19
C VAL A 96 -3.59 -14.06 -5.13
N ALA A 97 -2.76 -15.07 -5.40
CA ALA A 97 -1.76 -15.52 -4.45
C ALA A 97 -0.68 -14.45 -4.22
N VAL A 98 -0.27 -13.78 -5.30
CA VAL A 98 0.72 -12.71 -5.27
C VAL A 98 0.17 -11.48 -4.57
N LEU A 99 -1.07 -11.07 -4.88
CA LEU A 99 -1.73 -9.93 -4.24
C LEU A 99 -1.78 -10.08 -2.72
N ASN A 100 -2.20 -11.25 -2.23
CA ASN A 100 -2.29 -11.50 -0.78
C ASN A 100 -0.90 -11.42 -0.12
N ARG A 101 0.11 -12.07 -0.73
CA ARG A 101 1.48 -12.02 -0.23
C ARG A 101 2.03 -10.59 -0.19
N TYR A 102 1.88 -9.83 -1.28
CA TYR A 102 2.41 -8.47 -1.35
C TYR A 102 1.70 -7.50 -0.39
N ALA A 103 0.40 -7.69 -0.13
CA ALA A 103 -0.27 -6.91 0.91
C ALA A 103 0.36 -7.13 2.29
N GLU A 104 0.67 -8.39 2.65
CA GLU A 104 1.34 -8.72 3.91
C GLU A 104 2.79 -8.19 3.95
N ASP A 105 3.54 -8.34 2.85
CA ASP A 105 4.93 -7.87 2.72
C ASP A 105 5.06 -6.34 2.81
N LEU A 106 3.98 -5.57 2.57
CA LEU A 106 3.96 -4.11 2.71
C LEU A 106 3.47 -3.62 4.07
N ILE A 107 2.43 -4.24 4.64
CA ILE A 107 1.82 -3.78 5.90
C ILE A 107 2.84 -3.80 7.04
N MET A 108 3.66 -4.85 7.14
CA MET A 108 4.62 -5.00 8.23
C MET A 108 5.73 -3.93 8.19
N PRO A 109 6.44 -3.70 7.06
CA PRO A 109 7.45 -2.65 6.98
C PRO A 109 6.86 -1.23 7.03
N ALA A 110 5.61 -1.03 6.59
CA ALA A 110 4.97 0.30 6.60
C ALA A 110 4.95 0.92 8.00
N ARG A 111 4.69 0.12 9.04
CA ARG A 111 4.74 0.62 10.43
C ARG A 111 6.09 1.21 10.79
N TRP A 112 7.18 0.49 10.47
CA TRP A 112 8.53 0.90 10.80
C TRP A 112 8.91 2.19 10.05
N HIS A 113 8.63 2.25 8.75
CA HIS A 113 8.90 3.44 7.95
C HIS A 113 8.07 4.65 8.40
N LEU A 114 6.81 4.44 8.79
CA LEU A 114 5.94 5.51 9.27
C LEU A 114 6.42 6.09 10.60
N ASP A 115 6.84 5.23 11.54
CA ASP A 115 7.45 5.67 12.81
C ASP A 115 8.71 6.52 12.57
N GLN A 116 9.63 6.05 11.72
CA GLN A 116 10.85 6.79 11.37
C GLN A 116 10.54 8.14 10.70
N ALA A 117 9.56 8.16 9.79
CA ALA A 117 9.16 9.37 9.09
C ALA A 117 8.52 10.40 10.05
N ILE A 118 7.69 9.95 11.00
CA ILE A 118 7.10 10.81 12.03
C ILE A 118 8.19 11.37 12.96
N GLN A 119 9.11 10.54 13.44
CA GLN A 119 10.21 10.98 14.30
C GLN A 119 11.05 12.07 13.63
N SER A 120 11.33 11.91 12.33
CA SER A 120 12.00 12.92 11.50
C SER A 120 11.16 14.19 11.32
N ALA A 121 9.85 14.07 11.10
CA ALA A 121 8.96 15.22 10.91
C ALA A 121 8.78 16.06 12.20
N CYS A 122 8.84 15.43 13.37
CA CYS A 122 8.73 16.10 14.66
C CYS A 122 10.07 16.71 15.14
N ASN A 123 11.20 16.20 14.66
CA ASN A 123 12.55 16.67 15.01
C ASN A 123 13.36 16.96 13.73
N PRO A 124 13.04 18.05 13.01
CA PRO A 124 13.68 18.39 11.73
C PRO A 124 15.15 18.79 11.86
#